data_AF-A0A957PGS4-F1
#
_entry.id   AF-A0A957PGS4-F1
#
_cell.length_a   1.000
_cell.length_b   1.000
_cell.length_c   1.000
_cell.angle_alpha   90.00
_cell.angle_beta   90.00
_cell.angle_gamma   90.00
#
_symmetry.space_group_name_H-M   'P 1'
#
loop_
_entity.id
_entity.type
_entity.pdbx_description
1 polymer ?
#
loop_
_entity_poly.entity_id
_entity_poly.type
_entity_poly.pdbx_seq_one_letter_code
_entity_poly.pdbx_strand_id
1 'polypeptide(L)'
;LRGLQMCAHETYMDCPYYEQLMYVGDTRLEALTTYAISPDDRLPRKAITLFGLSRLPDGLTQARYPSRDIQVIPPFALWWVGMVYDYALWRGDRAFVAELLPGVRAVLDGFLSHINAETLLQAQAGWNFTDWTNEWRLGVPPDGFSGCSGALNWHLIYTLGLAAQLETWAGEDLAAQRWQQWRSELAAAAKAAFWHEERGLLADDLAHTEFSEHTQCLALLSGLLHGEQRERTAQGLLSDPALTRTTIYFTHYLFESYRVLGQPAALFARLGLWFDLAAQGFKTTPEQPEPSRSDCHGWGAHPLYHFFATLLGIRPTTFGFEQIEIAPMPGHLTHLSGEMVHPRGRISADLHFDGEHVHGTVALPDGAQGTFRYAGHRVDLEAGAQSIEL
;
A
#
# COMPACT_ATOMS: atom_id res chain seq x y z
N LEU A 1 -15.62 2.14 -8.53
CA LEU A 1 -15.80 3.57 -8.87
C LEU A 1 -16.86 4.24 -8.01
N ARG A 2 -18.11 3.72 -7.99
CA ARG A 2 -19.19 4.36 -7.23
C ARG A 2 -18.88 4.55 -5.74
N GLY A 3 -18.26 3.56 -5.08
CA GLY A 3 -17.83 3.68 -3.68
C GLY A 3 -16.94 4.90 -3.43
N LEU A 4 -15.84 5.02 -4.21
CA LEU A 4 -14.95 6.19 -4.17
C LEU A 4 -15.69 7.52 -4.41
N GLN A 5 -16.62 7.57 -5.38
CA GLN A 5 -17.39 8.79 -5.64
C GLN A 5 -18.29 9.18 -4.46
N MET A 6 -18.85 8.20 -3.74
CA MET A 6 -19.66 8.45 -2.56
C MET A 6 -18.81 8.83 -1.35
N CYS A 7 -17.52 8.49 -1.35
CA CYS A 7 -16.57 8.78 -0.27
C CYS A 7 -15.68 10.01 -0.54
N ALA A 8 -15.82 10.67 -1.70
CA ALA A 8 -15.07 11.88 -2.04
C ALA A 8 -15.98 13.12 -2.07
N HIS A 9 -15.91 13.93 -1.01
CA HIS A 9 -16.69 15.16 -0.80
C HIS A 9 -15.77 16.39 -0.81
N GLU A 10 -15.89 17.27 0.19
CA GLU A 10 -14.89 18.31 0.48
C GLU A 10 -13.57 17.71 1.03
N THR A 11 -13.64 16.52 1.61
CA THR A 11 -12.52 15.63 1.99
C THR A 11 -12.83 14.22 1.54
N TYR A 12 -11.85 13.31 1.56
CA TYR A 12 -12.15 11.88 1.55
C TYR A 12 -12.91 11.49 2.84
N MET A 13 -13.61 10.37 2.81
CA MET A 13 -14.41 9.86 3.92
C MET A 13 -14.34 8.33 3.93
N ASP A 14 -14.28 7.72 5.11
CA ASP A 14 -14.44 6.28 5.29
C ASP A 14 -15.73 5.78 4.61
N CYS A 15 -16.87 6.38 4.93
CA CYS A 15 -18.18 6.03 4.40
C CYS A 15 -19.11 7.25 4.26
N PRO A 16 -20.10 7.21 3.36
CA PRO A 16 -21.02 8.33 3.15
C PRO A 16 -22.12 8.45 4.21
N TYR A 17 -22.25 7.48 5.13
CA TYR A 17 -23.43 7.39 6.00
C TYR A 17 -23.11 7.41 7.51
N TYR A 18 -22.33 6.46 8.02
CA TYR A 18 -22.18 6.28 9.47
C TYR A 18 -21.27 7.34 10.11
N GLU A 19 -20.00 7.40 9.69
CA GLU A 19 -19.02 8.28 10.35
C GLU A 19 -18.80 9.57 9.57
N GLN A 20 -18.64 9.47 8.24
CA GLN A 20 -18.28 10.61 7.39
C GLN A 20 -17.00 11.30 7.90
N LEU A 21 -15.97 10.50 8.18
CA LEU A 21 -14.69 10.95 8.72
C LEU A 21 -13.55 10.54 7.79
N MET A 22 -12.63 11.46 7.56
CA MET A 22 -11.45 11.19 6.75
C MET A 22 -10.41 10.43 7.57
N TYR A 23 -10.45 9.09 7.56
CA TYR A 23 -9.44 8.25 8.19
C TYR A 23 -8.23 8.05 7.28
N VAL A 24 -7.01 8.08 7.85
CA VAL A 24 -5.77 8.03 7.05
C VAL A 24 -5.64 6.71 6.27
N GLY A 25 -5.96 5.58 6.91
CA GLY A 25 -5.86 4.27 6.27
C GLY A 25 -6.69 4.18 4.99
N ASP A 26 -7.94 4.61 5.07
CA ASP A 26 -8.87 4.72 3.94
C ASP A 26 -8.36 5.67 2.88
N THR A 27 -8.03 6.88 3.32
CA THR A 27 -7.66 7.98 2.44
C THR A 27 -6.44 7.65 1.61
N ARG A 28 -5.48 6.87 2.13
CA ARG A 28 -4.34 6.41 1.34
C ARG A 28 -4.78 5.60 0.12
N LEU A 29 -5.68 4.65 0.30
CA LEU A 29 -6.16 3.78 -0.79
C LEU A 29 -7.04 4.54 -1.78
N GLU A 30 -7.85 5.47 -1.27
CA GLU A 30 -8.66 6.37 -2.09
C GLU A 30 -7.78 7.33 -2.91
N ALA A 31 -6.71 7.86 -2.33
CA ALA A 31 -5.75 8.74 -2.99
C ALA A 31 -4.97 7.99 -4.09
N LEU A 32 -4.46 6.78 -3.81
CA LEU A 32 -3.82 5.93 -4.82
C LEU A 32 -4.76 5.62 -5.99
N THR A 33 -6.02 5.32 -5.69
CA THR A 33 -7.05 5.11 -6.73
C THR A 33 -7.29 6.39 -7.52
N THR A 34 -7.38 7.54 -6.85
CA THR A 34 -7.50 8.85 -7.49
C THR A 34 -6.31 9.12 -8.41
N TYR A 35 -5.09 8.75 -8.00
CA TYR A 35 -3.90 8.96 -8.82
C TYR A 35 -3.94 8.23 -10.15
N ALA A 36 -4.57 7.04 -10.20
CA ALA A 36 -4.70 6.21 -11.39
C ALA A 36 -5.83 6.67 -12.34
N ILE A 37 -6.86 7.37 -11.85
CA ILE A 37 -8.08 7.66 -12.62
C ILE A 37 -8.36 9.16 -12.85
N SER A 38 -7.71 10.05 -12.12
CA SER A 38 -7.96 11.50 -12.19
C SER A 38 -6.66 12.31 -12.13
N PRO A 39 -6.46 13.31 -13.00
CA PRO A 39 -5.33 14.22 -12.89
C PRO A 39 -5.49 15.22 -11.73
N ASP A 40 -6.70 15.36 -11.18
CA ASP A 40 -6.99 16.27 -10.07
C ASP A 40 -6.41 15.74 -8.76
N ASP A 41 -5.40 16.41 -8.24
CA ASP A 41 -4.72 16.06 -7.01
C ASP A 41 -5.08 16.98 -5.83
N ARG A 42 -6.08 17.86 -5.99
CA ARG A 42 -6.49 18.80 -4.93
C ARG A 42 -6.98 18.08 -3.68
N LEU A 43 -7.78 17.02 -3.85
CA LEU A 43 -8.30 16.24 -2.73
C LEU A 43 -7.17 15.46 -2.00
N PRO A 44 -6.29 14.71 -2.71
CA PRO A 44 -5.08 14.14 -2.10
C PRO A 44 -4.20 15.15 -1.36
N ARG A 45 -3.86 16.29 -1.99
CA ARG A 45 -3.03 17.35 -1.36
C ARG A 45 -3.69 17.85 -0.08
N LYS A 46 -4.98 18.16 -0.14
CA LYS A 46 -5.76 18.61 1.02
C LYS A 46 -5.72 17.57 2.15
N ALA A 47 -5.91 16.30 1.83
CA ALA A 47 -5.87 15.20 2.79
C ALA A 47 -4.52 15.13 3.51
N ILE A 48 -3.42 15.04 2.74
CA ILE A 48 -2.06 14.95 3.26
C ILE A 48 -1.73 16.13 4.16
N THR A 49 -2.08 17.36 3.73
CA THR A 49 -1.87 18.58 4.53
C THR A 49 -2.66 18.54 5.83
N LEU A 50 -3.95 18.21 5.78
CA LEU A 50 -4.82 18.20 6.96
C LEU A 50 -4.35 17.18 8.00
N PHE A 51 -3.98 15.97 7.58
CA PHE A 51 -3.39 14.99 8.49
C PHE A 51 -2.07 15.48 9.07
N GLY A 52 -1.21 16.12 8.26
CA GLY A 52 0.02 16.73 8.75
C GLY A 52 -0.21 17.82 9.80
N LEU A 53 -1.27 18.62 9.66
CA LEU A 53 -1.66 19.64 10.64
C LEU A 53 -2.24 19.03 11.94
N SER A 54 -2.70 17.79 11.90
CA SER A 54 -3.30 17.10 13.05
C SER A 54 -2.30 16.54 14.06
N ARG A 55 -0.99 16.65 13.76
CA ARG A 55 0.09 16.07 14.58
C ARG A 55 0.03 16.49 16.04
N LEU A 56 0.21 15.52 16.91
CA LEU A 56 0.27 15.68 18.36
C LEU A 56 1.73 15.90 18.83
N PRO A 57 1.95 16.30 20.09
CA PRO A 57 3.30 16.54 20.62
C PRO A 57 4.24 15.33 20.60
N ASP A 58 3.69 14.11 20.57
CA ASP A 58 4.44 12.85 20.42
C ASP A 58 4.85 12.57 18.96
N GLY A 59 4.48 13.45 18.03
CA GLY A 59 4.78 13.36 16.60
C GLY A 59 3.70 12.69 15.76
N LEU A 60 2.79 11.92 16.37
CA LEU A 60 1.79 11.13 15.63
C LEU A 60 0.68 12.01 15.07
N THR A 61 0.20 11.68 13.87
CA THR A 61 -1.03 12.27 13.32
C THR A 61 -2.25 11.69 14.02
N GLN A 62 -3.35 12.44 14.06
CA GLN A 62 -4.64 11.85 14.41
C GLN A 62 -5.07 10.84 13.34
N ALA A 63 -5.79 9.80 13.76
CA ALA A 63 -6.30 8.73 12.88
C ALA A 63 -7.29 9.24 11.85
N ARG A 64 -8.06 10.27 12.23
CA ARG A 64 -9.08 10.94 11.43
C ARG A 64 -9.02 12.43 11.67
N TYR A 65 -9.04 13.23 10.62
CA TYR A 65 -8.97 14.68 10.76
C TYR A 65 -9.54 15.39 9.52
N PRO A 66 -10.27 16.51 9.64
CA PRO A 66 -10.61 17.22 10.88
C PRO A 66 -11.64 16.46 11.72
N SER A 67 -11.46 16.45 13.05
CA SER A 67 -12.42 15.87 13.98
C SER A 67 -12.43 16.66 15.28
N ARG A 68 -13.57 16.66 15.98
CA ARG A 68 -13.66 17.24 17.34
C ARG A 68 -12.91 16.39 18.35
N ASP A 69 -12.98 15.08 18.19
CA ASP A 69 -12.49 14.12 19.17
C ASP A 69 -11.13 13.58 18.72
N ILE A 70 -10.12 13.70 19.58
CA ILE A 70 -8.78 13.18 19.31
C ILE A 70 -8.84 11.66 19.34
N GLN A 71 -8.41 11.04 18.24
CA GLN A 71 -8.22 9.60 18.13
C GLN A 71 -6.90 9.34 17.44
N VAL A 72 -6.12 8.39 17.95
CA VAL A 72 -4.82 8.01 17.40
C VAL A 72 -4.82 6.52 17.09
N ILE A 73 -4.48 6.21 15.84
CA ILE A 73 -4.18 4.87 15.35
C ILE A 73 -2.73 4.94 14.89
N PRO A 74 -1.74 4.46 15.68
CA PRO A 74 -0.34 4.61 15.31
C PRO A 74 -0.01 4.06 13.91
N PRO A 75 -0.52 2.87 13.49
CA PRO A 75 -0.34 2.40 12.11
C PRO A 75 -0.81 3.39 11.04
N PHE A 76 -1.83 4.19 11.31
CA PHE A 76 -2.31 5.20 10.36
C PHE A 76 -1.35 6.39 10.24
N ALA A 77 -0.61 6.74 11.29
CA ALA A 77 0.45 7.74 11.18
C ALA A 77 1.60 7.28 10.26
N LEU A 78 1.94 5.98 10.27
CA LEU A 78 2.87 5.41 9.29
C LEU A 78 2.30 5.46 7.87
N TRP A 79 1.01 5.19 7.70
CA TRP A 79 0.35 5.35 6.40
C TRP A 79 0.27 6.79 5.93
N TRP A 80 0.23 7.79 6.82
CA TRP A 80 0.39 9.19 6.41
C TRP A 80 1.78 9.44 5.80
N VAL A 81 2.86 8.88 6.37
CA VAL A 81 4.19 8.91 5.73
C VAL A 81 4.15 8.22 4.37
N GLY A 82 3.48 7.07 4.28
CA GLY A 82 3.19 6.38 3.02
C GLY A 82 2.49 7.28 1.99
N MET A 83 1.49 8.06 2.40
CA MET A 83 0.77 8.98 1.50
C MET A 83 1.68 10.11 0.97
N VAL A 84 2.60 10.63 1.79
CA VAL A 84 3.59 11.62 1.33
C VAL A 84 4.50 11.01 0.27
N TYR A 85 4.98 9.78 0.52
CA TYR A 85 5.77 9.02 -0.46
C TYR A 85 4.98 8.76 -1.75
N ASP A 86 3.73 8.30 -1.64
CA ASP A 86 2.88 8.00 -2.79
C ASP A 86 2.63 9.28 -3.61
N TYR A 87 2.34 10.41 -2.97
CA TYR A 87 2.18 11.68 -3.67
C TYR A 87 3.46 12.10 -4.41
N ALA A 88 4.62 12.01 -3.76
CA ALA A 88 5.90 12.27 -4.41
C ALA A 88 6.09 11.35 -5.63
N LEU A 89 5.78 10.07 -5.49
CA LEU A 89 5.98 9.06 -6.54
C LEU A 89 5.08 9.31 -7.75
N TRP A 90 3.80 9.62 -7.50
CA TRP A 90 2.76 9.73 -8.54
C TRP A 90 2.54 11.15 -9.09
N ARG A 91 3.01 12.20 -8.41
CA ARG A 91 2.77 13.61 -8.78
C ARG A 91 4.02 14.49 -8.84
N GLY A 92 5.05 14.22 -8.04
CA GLY A 92 6.37 14.85 -8.22
C GLY A 92 6.52 16.31 -7.81
N ASP A 93 5.57 16.88 -7.07
CA ASP A 93 5.67 18.26 -6.55
C ASP A 93 6.61 18.30 -5.34
N ARG A 94 7.90 18.55 -5.63
CA ARG A 94 8.99 18.56 -4.65
C ARG A 94 8.84 19.67 -3.61
N ALA A 95 8.28 20.82 -3.98
CA ALA A 95 8.07 21.92 -3.04
C ALA A 95 7.02 21.55 -1.99
N PHE A 96 5.90 20.98 -2.41
CA PHE A 96 4.87 20.51 -1.50
C PHE A 96 5.37 19.39 -0.58
N VAL A 97 6.12 18.42 -1.12
CA VAL A 97 6.68 17.33 -0.30
C VAL A 97 7.68 17.86 0.72
N ALA A 98 8.53 18.82 0.34
CA ALA A 98 9.51 19.42 1.25
C ALA A 98 8.85 20.07 2.49
N GLU A 99 7.68 20.71 2.34
CA GLU A 99 6.92 21.27 3.46
C GLU A 99 6.46 20.21 4.47
N LEU A 100 6.32 18.96 4.04
CA LEU A 100 5.80 17.84 4.83
C LEU A 100 6.90 17.02 5.51
N LEU A 101 8.14 17.08 5.02
CA LEU A 101 9.28 16.30 5.54
C LEU A 101 9.53 16.49 7.04
N PRO A 102 9.45 17.71 7.62
CA PRO A 102 9.57 17.86 9.08
C PRO A 102 8.54 17.02 9.85
N GLY A 103 7.33 16.89 9.30
CA GLY A 103 6.29 16.05 9.85
C GLY A 103 6.56 14.56 9.70
N VAL A 104 7.05 14.13 8.53
CA VAL A 104 7.47 12.74 8.29
C VAL A 104 8.52 12.32 9.32
N ARG A 105 9.53 13.17 9.54
CA ARG A 105 10.59 12.96 10.51
C ARG A 105 10.03 12.86 11.94
N ALA A 106 9.11 13.76 12.31
CA ALA A 106 8.48 13.74 13.64
C ALA A 106 7.67 12.45 13.90
N VAL A 107 6.91 11.96 12.92
CA VAL A 107 6.18 10.69 13.06
C VAL A 107 7.16 9.54 13.29
N LEU A 108 8.20 9.43 12.47
CA LEU A 108 9.20 8.36 12.60
C LEU A 108 9.95 8.44 13.94
N ASP A 109 10.35 9.64 14.36
CA ASP A 109 10.99 9.86 15.66
C ASP A 109 10.07 9.47 16.83
N GLY A 110 8.76 9.72 16.73
CA GLY A 110 7.76 9.26 17.69
C GLY A 110 7.74 7.73 17.83
N PHE A 111 7.76 7.00 16.71
CA PHE A 111 7.89 5.55 16.72
C PHE A 111 9.22 5.06 17.29
N LEU A 112 10.33 5.72 16.92
CA LEU A 112 11.66 5.35 17.39
C LEU A 112 11.83 5.52 18.92
N SER A 113 11.06 6.43 19.53
CA SER A 113 11.03 6.58 20.99
C SER A 113 10.42 5.39 21.75
N HIS A 114 9.77 4.46 21.04
CA HIS A 114 9.15 3.25 21.59
C HIS A 114 9.90 1.96 21.21
N ILE A 115 11.12 2.08 20.70
CA ILE A 115 11.99 0.92 20.50
C ILE A 115 12.58 0.48 21.85
N ASN A 116 12.42 -0.79 22.18
CA ASN A 116 12.92 -1.38 23.43
C ASN A 116 14.42 -1.75 23.35
N ALA A 117 14.94 -2.34 24.42
CA ALA A 117 16.35 -2.73 24.52
C ALA A 117 16.74 -3.82 23.50
N GLU A 118 15.78 -4.61 23.03
CA GLU A 118 15.93 -5.67 22.03
C GLU A 118 15.84 -5.15 20.58
N THR A 119 15.76 -3.82 20.40
CA THR A 119 15.57 -3.19 19.07
C THR A 119 14.27 -3.63 18.41
N LEU A 120 13.20 -3.77 19.18
CA LEU A 120 11.85 -4.03 18.69
C LEU A 120 10.93 -2.87 19.05
N LEU A 121 10.00 -2.54 18.15
CA LEU A 121 8.92 -1.62 18.43
C LEU A 121 7.96 -2.24 19.43
N GLN A 122 7.83 -1.58 20.59
CA GLN A 122 6.75 -1.86 21.53
C GLN A 122 5.48 -1.12 21.09
N ALA A 123 4.32 -1.78 21.25
CA ALA A 123 3.03 -1.20 20.93
C ALA A 123 2.84 0.16 21.63
N GLN A 124 2.49 1.17 20.83
CA GLN A 124 2.33 2.54 21.30
C GLN A 124 0.97 2.74 21.96
N ALA A 125 0.84 3.80 22.76
CA ALA A 125 -0.46 4.25 23.25
C ALA A 125 -1.38 4.60 22.07
N GLY A 126 -2.67 4.27 22.22
CA GLY A 126 -3.68 4.47 21.19
C GLY A 126 -4.27 3.16 20.68
N TRP A 127 -4.95 3.22 19.54
CA TRP A 127 -5.59 2.06 18.94
C TRP A 127 -4.69 1.50 17.83
N ASN A 128 -3.89 0.48 18.11
CA ASN A 128 -3.00 -0.16 17.13
C ASN A 128 -3.77 -1.03 16.12
N PHE A 129 -4.77 -0.46 15.47
CA PHE A 129 -5.57 -1.09 14.44
C PHE A 129 -4.73 -1.42 13.20
N THR A 130 -4.90 -2.63 12.69
CA THR A 130 -4.28 -3.09 11.44
C THR A 130 -5.31 -3.53 10.42
N ASP A 131 -6.32 -4.32 10.81
CA ASP A 131 -7.36 -4.82 9.92
C ASP A 131 -8.54 -5.45 10.69
N TRP A 132 -9.71 -5.57 10.06
CA TRP A 132 -10.92 -6.14 10.68
C TRP A 132 -11.04 -7.66 10.52
N THR A 133 -10.05 -8.40 11.00
CA THR A 133 -10.10 -9.88 10.99
C THR A 133 -10.98 -10.40 12.13
N ASN A 134 -11.52 -11.61 11.99
CA ASN A 134 -12.36 -12.21 13.04
C ASN A 134 -11.54 -12.61 14.28
N GLU A 135 -10.26 -12.89 14.06
CA GLU A 135 -9.28 -13.31 15.06
C GLU A 135 -8.84 -12.13 15.94
N TRP A 136 -8.88 -10.91 15.40
CA TRP A 136 -8.30 -9.74 16.06
C TRP A 136 -9.35 -8.88 16.77
N ARG A 137 -9.26 -8.85 18.10
CA ARG A 137 -10.12 -7.98 18.91
C ARG A 137 -9.85 -6.50 18.58
N LEU A 138 -10.90 -5.78 18.19
CA LEU A 138 -10.82 -4.38 17.76
C LEU A 138 -9.85 -4.19 16.58
N GLY A 139 -9.63 -5.22 15.76
CA GLY A 139 -8.68 -5.19 14.65
C GLY A 139 -7.22 -4.94 15.05
N VAL A 140 -6.88 -5.18 16.33
CA VAL A 140 -5.52 -5.08 16.85
C VAL A 140 -4.82 -6.43 16.71
N PRO A 141 -3.64 -6.51 16.05
CA PRO A 141 -2.93 -7.76 15.86
C PRO A 141 -2.39 -8.31 17.19
N PRO A 142 -1.94 -9.58 17.22
CA PRO A 142 -1.28 -10.19 18.37
C PRO A 142 -0.16 -9.30 18.92
N ASP A 143 -0.09 -9.20 20.24
CA ASP A 143 0.78 -8.29 21.01
C ASP A 143 0.62 -6.78 20.70
N GLY A 144 -0.35 -6.37 19.88
CA GLY A 144 -0.57 -4.97 19.48
C GLY A 144 -1.19 -4.07 20.56
N PHE A 145 -1.65 -4.61 21.69
CA PHE A 145 -2.16 -3.79 22.80
C PHE A 145 -1.07 -3.26 23.73
N SER A 146 0.02 -4.01 23.93
CA SER A 146 1.07 -3.66 24.91
C SER A 146 2.43 -4.35 24.71
N GLY A 147 2.52 -5.29 23.76
CA GLY A 147 3.70 -6.11 23.52
C GLY A 147 4.48 -5.70 22.27
N CYS A 148 5.26 -6.62 21.71
CA CYS A 148 6.00 -6.42 20.46
C CYS A 148 5.33 -7.24 19.35
N SER A 149 4.50 -6.58 18.55
CA SER A 149 3.80 -7.24 17.43
C SER A 149 4.67 -7.30 16.18
N GLY A 150 4.75 -8.47 15.53
CA GLY A 150 5.43 -8.67 14.26
C GLY A 150 4.86 -7.76 13.16
N ALA A 151 3.54 -7.65 13.08
CA ALA A 151 2.86 -6.80 12.10
C ALA A 151 3.24 -5.32 12.26
N LEU A 152 3.27 -4.81 13.51
CA LEU A 152 3.63 -3.42 13.78
C LEU A 152 5.11 -3.12 13.50
N ASN A 153 6.01 -4.06 13.84
CA ASN A 153 7.44 -3.95 13.54
C ASN A 153 7.70 -3.89 12.03
N TRP A 154 7.12 -4.81 11.26
CA TRP A 154 7.29 -4.82 9.80
C TRP A 154 6.62 -3.63 9.11
N HIS A 155 5.55 -3.07 9.68
CA HIS A 155 4.97 -1.83 9.19
C HIS A 155 5.93 -0.64 9.34
N LEU A 156 6.58 -0.49 10.51
CA LEU A 156 7.60 0.54 10.71
C LEU A 156 8.80 0.35 9.78
N ILE A 157 9.31 -0.88 9.66
CA ILE A 157 10.44 -1.23 8.77
C ILE A 157 10.12 -0.87 7.31
N TYR A 158 8.92 -1.22 6.83
CA TYR A 158 8.46 -0.86 5.49
C TYR A 158 8.44 0.66 5.31
N THR A 159 7.87 1.39 6.27
CA THR A 159 7.71 2.84 6.22
C THR A 159 9.05 3.59 6.27
N LEU A 160 10.03 3.12 7.06
CA LEU A 160 11.39 3.67 7.07
C LEU A 160 12.04 3.56 5.68
N GLY A 161 11.75 2.49 4.93
CA GLY A 161 12.23 2.31 3.57
C GLY A 161 11.63 3.31 2.58
N LEU A 162 10.35 3.65 2.74
CA LEU A 162 9.69 4.70 1.97
C LEU A 162 10.28 6.08 2.31
N ALA A 163 10.43 6.38 3.60
CA ALA A 163 10.99 7.65 4.06
C ALA A 163 12.43 7.85 3.61
N ALA A 164 13.28 6.81 3.66
CA ALA A 164 14.65 6.91 3.18
C ALA A 164 14.73 7.30 1.69
N GLN A 165 13.90 6.68 0.84
CA GLN A 165 13.82 7.03 -0.58
C GLN A 165 13.33 8.47 -0.80
N LEU A 166 12.34 8.88 0.00
CA LEU A 166 11.79 10.25 -0.05
C LEU A 166 12.85 11.29 0.32
N GLU A 167 13.62 11.06 1.37
CA GLU A 167 14.71 11.95 1.81
C GLU A 167 15.83 12.03 0.76
N THR A 168 16.23 10.90 0.15
CA THR A 168 17.18 10.90 -0.96
C THR A 168 16.66 11.75 -2.13
N TRP A 169 15.39 11.59 -2.51
CA TRP A 169 14.80 12.41 -3.57
C TRP A 169 14.72 13.90 -3.20
N ALA A 170 14.54 14.21 -1.91
CA ALA A 170 14.59 15.57 -1.38
C ALA A 170 16.01 16.15 -1.30
N GLY A 171 17.07 15.33 -1.46
CA GLY A 171 18.47 15.75 -1.34
C GLY A 171 18.97 15.81 0.11
N GLU A 172 18.33 15.06 1.00
CA GLU A 172 18.57 15.03 2.44
C GLU A 172 19.29 13.74 2.85
N ASP A 173 20.49 13.53 2.30
CA ASP A 173 21.22 12.25 2.36
C ASP A 173 21.49 11.75 3.79
N LEU A 174 21.76 12.64 4.75
CA LEU A 174 21.98 12.26 6.15
C LEU A 174 20.71 11.73 6.81
N ALA A 175 19.54 12.32 6.50
CA ALA A 175 18.26 11.82 6.98
C ALA A 175 17.94 10.47 6.33
N ALA A 176 18.17 10.33 5.02
CA ALA A 176 18.02 9.06 4.32
C ALA A 176 18.89 7.95 4.93
N GLN A 177 20.16 8.24 5.23
CA GLN A 177 21.09 7.30 5.87
C GLN A 177 20.59 6.90 7.26
N ARG A 178 20.12 7.85 8.07
CA ARG A 178 19.54 7.58 9.39
C ARG A 178 18.37 6.59 9.29
N TRP A 179 17.46 6.78 8.34
CA TRP A 179 16.32 5.89 8.14
C TRP A 179 16.73 4.50 7.66
N GLN A 180 17.73 4.41 6.76
CA GLN A 180 18.25 3.11 6.33
C GLN A 180 18.96 2.35 7.45
N GLN A 181 19.66 3.05 8.34
CA GLN A 181 20.29 2.43 9.51
C GLN A 181 19.23 1.81 10.42
N TRP A 182 18.24 2.60 10.86
CA TRP A 182 17.15 2.10 11.70
C TRP A 182 16.38 0.96 11.03
N ARG A 183 16.08 1.09 9.74
CA ARG A 183 15.41 0.04 8.96
C ARG A 183 16.20 -1.27 9.00
N SER A 184 17.52 -1.21 8.87
CA SER A 184 18.38 -2.39 8.85
C SER A 184 18.50 -3.05 10.23
N GLU A 185 18.66 -2.24 11.29
CA GLU A 185 18.74 -2.71 12.67
C GLU A 185 17.42 -3.36 13.11
N LEU A 186 16.28 -2.68 12.89
CA LEU A 186 14.95 -3.22 13.20
C LEU A 186 14.63 -4.47 12.39
N ALA A 187 14.99 -4.54 11.11
CA ALA A 187 14.75 -5.73 10.31
C ALA A 187 15.59 -6.93 10.75
N ALA A 188 16.83 -6.70 11.22
CA ALA A 188 17.63 -7.77 11.80
C ALA A 188 17.00 -8.30 13.10
N ALA A 189 16.58 -7.40 13.99
CA ALA A 189 15.90 -7.76 15.24
C ALA A 189 14.56 -8.47 14.97
N ALA A 190 13.73 -7.95 14.08
CA ALA A 190 12.45 -8.54 13.73
C ALA A 190 12.59 -9.94 13.09
N LYS A 191 13.59 -10.15 12.21
CA LYS A 191 13.88 -11.49 11.69
C LYS A 191 14.32 -12.45 12.79
N ALA A 192 15.17 -12.01 13.73
CA ALA A 192 15.59 -12.86 14.84
C ALA A 192 14.42 -13.18 15.81
N ALA A 193 13.55 -12.20 16.05
CA ALA A 193 12.48 -12.30 17.04
C ALA A 193 11.23 -13.04 16.52
N PHE A 194 10.87 -12.88 15.25
CA PHE A 194 9.59 -13.37 14.72
C PHE A 194 9.74 -14.53 13.73
N TRP A 195 10.94 -14.84 13.23
CA TRP A 195 11.10 -15.96 12.29
C TRP A 195 10.87 -17.31 12.97
N HIS A 196 9.91 -18.07 12.47
CA HIS A 196 9.64 -19.43 12.92
C HIS A 196 10.20 -20.44 11.91
N GLU A 197 11.33 -21.05 12.27
CA GLU A 197 12.13 -21.88 11.36
C GLU A 197 11.33 -23.07 10.78
N GLU A 198 10.48 -23.73 11.54
CA GLU A 198 9.75 -24.91 11.02
C GLU A 198 8.65 -24.50 10.02
N ARG A 199 8.01 -23.36 10.24
CA ARG A 199 6.94 -22.87 9.35
C ARG A 199 7.49 -22.11 8.15
N GLY A 200 8.69 -21.53 8.26
CA GLY A 200 9.26 -20.68 7.22
C GLY A 200 8.49 -19.37 7.05
N LEU A 201 7.97 -18.86 8.16
CA LEU A 201 7.10 -17.69 8.23
C LEU A 201 7.50 -16.80 9.41
N LEU A 202 7.06 -15.54 9.36
CA LEU A 202 7.19 -14.60 10.45
C LEU A 202 5.92 -14.62 11.32
N ALA A 203 6.08 -14.85 12.61
CA ALA A 203 4.99 -14.79 13.59
C ALA A 203 4.53 -13.34 13.83
N ASP A 204 3.29 -13.19 14.30
CA ASP A 204 2.73 -11.93 14.76
C ASP A 204 3.11 -11.61 16.21
N ASP A 205 3.47 -12.64 16.99
CA ASP A 205 3.76 -12.58 18.43
C ASP A 205 5.14 -13.16 18.75
N LEU A 206 5.70 -12.81 19.91
CA LEU A 206 7.00 -13.35 20.35
C LEU A 206 6.94 -14.82 20.79
N ALA A 207 5.74 -15.35 21.08
CA ALA A 207 5.56 -16.75 21.44
C ALA A 207 5.47 -17.67 20.21
N HIS A 208 5.45 -17.11 19.00
CA HIS A 208 5.34 -17.84 17.71
C HIS A 208 4.08 -18.71 17.64
N THR A 209 2.96 -18.20 18.15
CA THR A 209 1.69 -18.93 18.18
C THR A 209 0.71 -18.43 17.13
N GLU A 210 0.83 -17.18 16.68
CA GLU A 210 -0.08 -16.55 15.73
C GLU A 210 0.66 -16.05 14.49
N PHE A 211 0.04 -16.22 13.31
CA PHE A 211 0.64 -15.89 12.03
C PHE A 211 -0.42 -15.34 11.08
N SER A 212 -0.10 -14.25 10.40
CA SER A 212 -1.03 -13.55 9.51
C SER A 212 -0.43 -13.30 8.13
N GLU A 213 -1.32 -13.14 7.15
CA GLU A 213 -0.94 -12.60 5.84
C GLU A 213 -0.33 -11.19 5.98
N HIS A 214 -0.77 -10.38 6.95
CA HIS A 214 -0.34 -9.00 7.14
C HIS A 214 1.16 -8.87 7.39
N THR A 215 1.68 -9.64 8.35
CA THR A 215 3.12 -9.66 8.67
C THR A 215 3.93 -10.13 7.48
N GLN A 216 3.46 -11.18 6.77
CA GLN A 216 4.16 -11.70 5.59
C GLN A 216 4.20 -10.65 4.47
N CYS A 217 3.07 -9.98 4.20
CA CYS A 217 2.96 -8.96 3.17
C CYS A 217 3.92 -7.80 3.43
N LEU A 218 3.92 -7.24 4.65
CA LEU A 218 4.80 -6.13 5.00
C LEU A 218 6.28 -6.54 4.95
N ALA A 219 6.61 -7.75 5.38
CA ALA A 219 7.98 -8.24 5.31
C ALA A 219 8.46 -8.43 3.87
N LEU A 220 7.63 -9.00 2.99
CA LEU A 220 7.95 -9.15 1.56
C LEU A 220 8.03 -7.80 0.85
N LEU A 221 7.09 -6.88 1.12
CA LEU A 221 7.06 -5.53 0.53
C LEU A 221 8.21 -4.65 1.01
N SER A 222 8.76 -4.93 2.20
CA SER A 222 9.95 -4.22 2.68
C SER A 222 11.19 -4.53 1.85
N GLY A 223 11.21 -5.63 1.08
CA GLY A 223 12.35 -6.04 0.24
C GLY A 223 13.58 -6.52 1.01
N LEU A 224 13.44 -6.84 2.30
CA LEU A 224 14.55 -7.24 3.19
C LEU A 224 14.62 -8.75 3.46
N LEU A 225 13.69 -9.52 2.89
CA LEU A 225 13.78 -10.98 2.83
C LEU A 225 14.54 -11.40 1.57
N HIS A 226 15.48 -12.33 1.72
CA HIS A 226 16.34 -12.80 0.65
C HIS A 226 16.45 -14.33 0.65
N GLY A 227 16.81 -14.90 -0.50
CA GLY A 227 17.01 -16.34 -0.68
C GLY A 227 15.85 -17.17 -0.13
N GLU A 228 16.19 -18.21 0.63
CA GLU A 228 15.24 -19.18 1.18
C GLU A 228 14.16 -18.53 2.06
N GLN A 229 14.50 -17.53 2.88
CA GLN A 229 13.50 -16.84 3.72
C GLN A 229 12.41 -16.17 2.87
N ARG A 230 12.80 -15.52 1.76
CA ARG A 230 11.85 -14.90 0.83
C ARG A 230 10.98 -15.96 0.15
N GLU A 231 11.60 -17.02 -0.35
CA GLU A 231 10.91 -18.10 -1.07
C GLU A 231 9.89 -18.80 -0.18
N ARG A 232 10.28 -19.16 1.05
CA ARG A 232 9.39 -19.83 2.02
C ARG A 232 8.27 -18.93 2.50
N THR A 233 8.55 -17.65 2.78
CA THR A 233 7.51 -16.69 3.14
C THR A 233 6.52 -16.48 2.00
N ALA A 234 7.00 -16.37 0.76
CA ALA A 234 6.16 -16.24 -0.43
C ALA A 234 5.29 -17.48 -0.64
N GLN A 235 5.87 -18.68 -0.52
CA GLN A 235 5.13 -19.92 -0.64
C GLN A 235 4.05 -20.05 0.45
N GLY A 236 4.41 -19.78 1.70
CA GLY A 236 3.46 -19.83 2.82
C GLY A 236 2.33 -18.80 2.68
N LEU A 237 2.62 -17.58 2.21
CA LEU A 237 1.58 -16.58 1.90
C LEU A 237 0.55 -17.09 0.88
N LEU A 238 1.00 -17.89 -0.09
CA LEU A 238 0.13 -18.44 -1.14
C LEU A 238 -0.65 -19.68 -0.69
N SER A 239 -0.06 -20.54 0.14
CA SER A 239 -0.59 -21.89 0.39
C SER A 239 -0.97 -22.22 1.82
N ASP A 240 -0.48 -21.50 2.84
CA ASP A 240 -0.73 -21.87 4.23
C ASP A 240 -2.16 -21.47 4.65
N PRO A 241 -3.08 -22.43 4.90
CA PRO A 241 -4.47 -22.15 5.25
C PRO A 241 -4.63 -21.50 6.63
N ALA A 242 -3.65 -21.69 7.53
CA ALA A 242 -3.72 -21.31 8.93
C ALA A 242 -3.30 -19.86 9.19
N LEU A 243 -2.93 -19.09 8.16
CA LEU A 243 -2.71 -17.66 8.27
C LEU A 243 -4.04 -16.94 8.52
N THR A 244 -4.06 -16.05 9.51
CA THR A 244 -5.10 -15.02 9.62
C THR A 244 -5.13 -14.22 8.33
N ARG A 245 -6.32 -14.14 7.71
CA ARG A 245 -6.50 -13.55 6.38
C ARG A 245 -6.72 -12.05 6.45
N THR A 246 -6.19 -11.37 5.45
CA THR A 246 -6.51 -9.97 5.18
C THR A 246 -7.99 -9.82 4.83
N THR A 247 -8.57 -8.69 5.19
CA THR A 247 -9.90 -8.28 4.76
C THR A 247 -9.81 -7.18 3.70
N ILE A 248 -10.94 -6.56 3.36
CA ILE A 248 -11.09 -5.62 2.26
C ILE A 248 -10.00 -4.53 2.31
N TYR A 249 -9.78 -3.92 3.48
CA TYR A 249 -8.79 -2.87 3.67
C TYR A 249 -7.37 -3.35 3.33
N PHE A 250 -6.88 -4.37 4.04
CA PHE A 250 -5.48 -4.77 3.93
C PHE A 250 -5.18 -5.57 2.65
N THR A 251 -6.19 -6.09 1.97
CA THR A 251 -6.02 -6.80 0.69
C THR A 251 -5.29 -5.95 -0.36
N HIS A 252 -5.32 -4.62 -0.27
CA HIS A 252 -4.45 -3.77 -1.09
C HIS A 252 -2.97 -4.17 -1.02
N TYR A 253 -2.45 -4.36 0.20
CA TYR A 253 -1.07 -4.75 0.42
C TYR A 253 -0.81 -6.20 0.00
N LEU A 254 -1.80 -7.09 0.17
CA LEU A 254 -1.74 -8.44 -0.37
C LEU A 254 -1.61 -8.45 -1.90
N PHE A 255 -2.35 -7.58 -2.59
CA PHE A 255 -2.26 -7.44 -4.05
C PHE A 255 -0.91 -6.84 -4.49
N GLU A 256 -0.37 -5.87 -3.76
CA GLU A 256 1.01 -5.41 -3.99
C GLU A 256 2.03 -6.55 -3.75
N SER A 257 1.83 -7.39 -2.74
CA SER A 257 2.68 -8.57 -2.50
C SER A 257 2.58 -9.58 -3.65
N TYR A 258 1.38 -9.89 -4.14
CA TYR A 258 1.22 -10.77 -5.29
C TYR A 258 1.82 -10.19 -6.57
N ARG A 259 1.77 -8.86 -6.76
CA ARG A 259 2.45 -8.19 -7.88
C ARG A 259 3.96 -8.40 -7.82
N VAL A 260 4.61 -8.15 -6.67
CA VAL A 260 6.07 -8.33 -6.55
C VAL A 260 6.51 -9.80 -6.60
N LEU A 261 5.58 -10.73 -6.36
CA LEU A 261 5.80 -12.17 -6.49
C LEU A 261 5.42 -12.73 -7.86
N GLY A 262 4.81 -11.93 -8.75
CA GLY A 262 4.32 -12.38 -10.05
C GLY A 262 3.20 -13.42 -9.96
N GLN A 263 2.21 -13.22 -9.09
CA GLN A 263 1.17 -14.20 -8.75
C GLN A 263 -0.25 -13.74 -9.18
N PRO A 264 -0.55 -13.63 -10.48
CA PRO A 264 -1.87 -13.21 -10.95
C PRO A 264 -3.00 -14.16 -10.52
N ALA A 265 -2.76 -15.46 -10.52
CA ALA A 265 -3.79 -16.44 -10.17
C ALA A 265 -4.27 -16.25 -8.72
N ALA A 266 -3.35 -16.01 -7.78
CA ALA A 266 -3.68 -15.72 -6.39
C ALA A 266 -4.42 -14.39 -6.23
N LEU A 267 -4.02 -13.37 -7.01
CA LEU A 267 -4.70 -12.08 -7.06
C LEU A 267 -6.15 -12.24 -7.53
N PHE A 268 -6.39 -12.95 -8.64
CA PHE A 268 -7.76 -13.18 -9.14
C PHE A 268 -8.61 -14.01 -8.18
N ALA A 269 -8.03 -15.00 -7.50
CA ALA A 269 -8.74 -15.78 -6.49
C ALA A 269 -9.26 -14.88 -5.35
N ARG A 270 -8.45 -13.93 -4.89
CA ARG A 270 -8.83 -12.95 -3.86
C ARG A 270 -9.78 -11.87 -4.39
N LEU A 271 -9.68 -11.46 -5.66
CA LEU A 271 -10.66 -10.59 -6.32
C LEU A 271 -12.07 -11.21 -6.37
N GLY A 272 -12.20 -12.53 -6.21
CA GLY A 272 -13.48 -13.23 -6.11
C GLY A 272 -14.46 -12.56 -5.13
N LEU A 273 -13.96 -12.04 -4.00
CA LEU A 273 -14.77 -11.27 -3.05
C LEU A 273 -15.51 -10.11 -3.74
N TRP A 274 -14.80 -9.30 -4.54
CA TRP A 274 -15.40 -8.15 -5.25
C TRP A 274 -16.33 -8.58 -6.37
N PHE A 275 -16.01 -9.68 -7.06
CA PHE A 275 -16.86 -10.22 -8.13
C PHE A 275 -18.20 -10.73 -7.58
N ASP A 276 -18.22 -11.24 -6.35
CA ASP A 276 -19.42 -11.77 -5.71
C ASP A 276 -20.32 -10.67 -5.11
N LEU A 277 -19.80 -9.47 -4.83
CA LEU A 277 -20.56 -8.39 -4.17
C LEU A 277 -21.86 -8.05 -4.90
N ALA A 278 -21.84 -8.01 -6.24
CA ALA A 278 -23.03 -7.68 -7.02
C ALA A 278 -24.14 -8.73 -6.87
N ALA A 279 -23.78 -10.01 -6.77
CA ALA A 279 -24.72 -11.12 -6.55
C ALA A 279 -25.32 -11.08 -5.13
N GLN A 280 -24.60 -10.52 -4.16
CA GLN A 280 -25.06 -10.29 -2.80
C GLN A 280 -25.96 -9.04 -2.68
N GLY A 281 -26.11 -8.25 -3.75
CA GLY A 281 -26.97 -7.07 -3.81
C GLY A 281 -26.25 -5.73 -3.62
N PHE A 282 -24.95 -5.74 -3.31
CA PHE A 282 -24.17 -4.52 -3.14
C PHE A 282 -24.06 -3.71 -4.44
N LYS A 283 -24.04 -2.38 -4.28
CA LYS A 283 -23.79 -1.40 -5.37
C LYS A 283 -22.47 -0.65 -5.20
N THR A 284 -21.82 -0.88 -4.07
CA THR A 284 -20.56 -0.27 -3.60
C THR A 284 -19.81 -1.33 -2.81
N THR A 285 -18.56 -1.04 -2.44
CA THR A 285 -17.73 -1.97 -1.66
C THR A 285 -18.02 -1.81 -0.17
N PRO A 286 -18.31 -2.89 0.58
CA PRO A 286 -18.56 -2.78 2.01
C PRO A 286 -17.27 -2.53 2.81
N GLU A 287 -17.40 -2.19 4.10
CA GLU A 287 -16.30 -1.95 5.04
C GLU A 287 -15.48 -3.23 5.26
N GLN A 288 -16.17 -4.33 5.55
CA GLN A 288 -15.60 -5.66 5.75
C GLN A 288 -16.51 -6.71 5.12
N PRO A 289 -16.05 -7.96 4.93
CA PRO A 289 -16.95 -9.06 4.60
C PRO A 289 -18.13 -9.15 5.58
N GLU A 290 -19.27 -9.64 5.12
CA GLU A 290 -20.46 -9.76 5.97
C GLU A 290 -20.19 -10.54 7.27
N PRO A 291 -20.72 -10.08 8.42
CA PRO A 291 -21.61 -8.93 8.60
C PRO A 291 -20.86 -7.58 8.56
N SER A 292 -21.29 -6.68 7.66
CA SER A 292 -20.70 -5.34 7.52
C SER A 292 -21.57 -4.28 8.19
N ARG A 293 -20.94 -3.25 8.76
CA ARG A 293 -21.68 -2.07 9.25
C ARG A 293 -22.00 -1.13 8.10
N SER A 294 -21.01 -0.80 7.26
CA SER A 294 -21.18 0.06 6.09
C SER A 294 -21.12 -0.71 4.77
N ASP A 295 -22.15 -0.57 3.94
CA ASP A 295 -22.23 -1.13 2.58
C ASP A 295 -21.48 -0.28 1.53
N CYS A 296 -20.93 0.86 1.94
CA CYS A 296 -20.16 1.76 1.09
C CYS A 296 -18.96 2.32 1.86
N HIS A 297 -17.78 1.78 1.58
CA HIS A 297 -16.54 2.18 2.24
C HIS A 297 -15.44 2.51 1.22
N GLY A 298 -14.79 3.66 1.40
CA GLY A 298 -13.82 4.24 0.47
C GLY A 298 -12.60 3.35 0.28
N TRP A 299 -12.13 2.72 1.36
CA TRP A 299 -11.00 1.79 1.31
C TRP A 299 -11.24 0.57 0.41
N GLY A 300 -12.49 0.25 0.05
CA GLY A 300 -12.79 -0.94 -0.73
C GLY A 300 -12.61 -0.73 -2.23
N ALA A 301 -12.36 0.52 -2.65
CA ALA A 301 -12.24 0.89 -4.05
C ALA A 301 -10.89 0.54 -4.71
N HIS A 302 -9.90 0.08 -3.93
CA HIS A 302 -8.53 -0.18 -4.39
C HIS A 302 -8.38 -1.21 -5.53
N PRO A 303 -9.32 -2.13 -5.85
CA PRO A 303 -9.21 -2.92 -7.08
C PRO A 303 -9.17 -2.09 -8.35
N LEU A 304 -9.72 -0.86 -8.34
CA LEU A 304 -9.53 0.08 -9.45
C LEU A 304 -8.06 0.48 -9.62
N TYR A 305 -7.37 0.77 -8.52
CA TYR A 305 -5.93 1.02 -8.56
C TYR A 305 -5.19 -0.19 -9.12
N HIS A 306 -5.49 -1.40 -8.64
CA HIS A 306 -4.83 -2.62 -9.10
C HIS A 306 -5.16 -2.99 -10.55
N PHE A 307 -6.33 -2.64 -11.07
CA PHE A 307 -6.62 -2.80 -12.48
C PHE A 307 -5.58 -2.09 -13.35
N PHE A 308 -5.28 -0.82 -13.06
CA PHE A 308 -4.31 -0.06 -13.83
C PHE A 308 -2.85 -0.34 -13.43
N ALA A 309 -2.55 -0.32 -12.12
CA ALA A 309 -1.20 -0.39 -11.59
C ALA A 309 -0.67 -1.82 -11.38
N THR A 310 -1.50 -2.85 -11.58
CA THR A 310 -1.10 -4.26 -11.42
C THR A 310 -1.49 -5.11 -12.63
N LEU A 311 -2.75 -5.11 -13.07
CA LEU A 311 -3.18 -5.94 -14.20
C LEU A 311 -2.68 -5.37 -15.54
N LEU A 312 -2.97 -4.10 -15.83
CA LEU A 312 -2.33 -3.39 -16.95
C LEU A 312 -0.85 -3.09 -16.68
N GLY A 313 -0.47 -3.00 -15.39
CA GLY A 313 0.91 -2.89 -14.96
C GLY A 313 1.56 -1.52 -15.19
N ILE A 314 0.76 -0.46 -15.37
CA ILE A 314 1.27 0.90 -15.60
C ILE A 314 1.66 1.53 -14.26
N ARG A 315 2.94 1.83 -14.05
CA ARG A 315 3.45 2.39 -12.78
C ARG A 315 4.59 3.39 -12.97
N PRO A 316 4.74 4.36 -12.04
CA PRO A 316 5.97 5.11 -11.91
C PRO A 316 7.12 4.22 -11.40
N THR A 317 8.30 4.33 -12.01
CA THR A 317 9.55 3.73 -11.48
C THR A 317 10.47 4.77 -10.83
N THR A 318 10.19 6.05 -11.04
CA THR A 318 10.87 7.18 -10.39
C THR A 318 9.84 8.16 -9.84
N PHE A 319 10.29 9.00 -8.90
CA PHE A 319 9.46 10.07 -8.35
C PHE A 319 8.96 11.03 -9.44
N GLY A 320 7.75 11.54 -9.26
CA GLY A 320 7.07 12.40 -10.23
C GLY A 320 6.53 11.68 -11.47
N PHE A 321 6.51 10.35 -11.45
CA PHE A 321 6.10 9.54 -12.58
C PHE A 321 6.92 9.86 -13.84
N GLU A 322 8.18 10.28 -13.68
CA GLU A 322 9.02 10.71 -14.80
C GLU A 322 9.41 9.55 -15.72
N GLN A 323 9.61 8.36 -15.13
CA GLN A 323 9.85 7.11 -15.84
C GLN A 323 8.69 6.14 -15.62
N ILE A 324 8.21 5.56 -16.70
CA ILE A 324 7.03 4.69 -16.73
C ILE A 324 7.49 3.24 -16.89
N GLU A 325 6.91 2.33 -16.13
CA GLU A 325 6.93 0.90 -16.45
C GLU A 325 5.53 0.44 -16.82
N ILE A 326 5.44 -0.41 -17.84
CA ILE A 326 4.24 -1.16 -18.22
C ILE A 326 4.59 -2.64 -18.15
N ALA A 327 4.22 -3.28 -17.04
CA ALA A 327 4.49 -4.69 -16.77
C ALA A 327 3.18 -5.43 -16.49
N PRO A 328 2.40 -5.79 -17.53
CA PRO A 328 1.07 -6.36 -17.35
C PRO A 328 1.13 -7.72 -16.66
N MET A 329 0.14 -7.99 -15.81
CA MET A 329 -0.03 -9.24 -15.07
C MET A 329 -1.41 -9.83 -15.38
N PRO A 330 -1.63 -10.34 -16.61
CA PRO A 330 -2.98 -10.66 -17.14
C PRO A 330 -3.64 -11.88 -16.49
N GLY A 331 -2.86 -12.80 -15.93
CA GLY A 331 -3.38 -14.05 -15.39
C GLY A 331 -4.05 -14.89 -16.46
N HIS A 332 -5.36 -15.11 -16.32
CA HIS A 332 -6.14 -15.90 -17.28
C HIS A 332 -6.80 -15.03 -18.37
N LEU A 333 -6.64 -13.71 -18.33
CA LEU A 333 -7.23 -12.81 -19.32
C LEU A 333 -6.45 -12.86 -20.63
N THR A 334 -7.17 -12.94 -21.74
CA THR A 334 -6.60 -12.91 -23.10
C THR A 334 -6.54 -11.50 -23.67
N HIS A 335 -7.13 -10.52 -22.98
CA HIS A 335 -7.19 -9.13 -23.40
C HIS A 335 -7.25 -8.19 -22.19
N LEU A 336 -6.43 -7.14 -22.20
CA LEU A 336 -6.49 -6.03 -21.26
C LEU A 336 -6.36 -4.71 -22.02
N SER A 337 -7.29 -3.81 -21.79
CA SER A 337 -7.24 -2.46 -22.35
C SER A 337 -7.64 -1.41 -21.32
N GLY A 338 -7.01 -0.25 -21.40
CA GLY A 338 -7.36 0.87 -20.54
C GLY A 338 -6.48 2.08 -20.76
N GLU A 339 -6.92 3.19 -20.16
CA GLU A 339 -6.24 4.48 -20.22
C GLU A 339 -6.06 5.02 -18.81
N MET A 340 -4.81 5.16 -18.37
CA MET A 340 -4.43 5.71 -17.07
C MET A 340 -4.04 7.18 -17.22
N VAL A 341 -4.36 7.99 -16.22
CA VAL A 341 -3.88 9.38 -16.16
C VAL A 341 -2.39 9.45 -15.81
N HIS A 342 -1.71 10.46 -16.34
CA HIS A 342 -0.31 10.77 -16.08
C HIS A 342 -0.15 12.29 -15.92
N PRO A 343 0.81 12.81 -15.13
CA PRO A 343 0.98 14.27 -14.97
C PRO A 343 1.16 15.05 -16.29
N ARG A 344 1.67 14.39 -17.34
CA ARG A 344 1.86 14.96 -18.69
C ARG A 344 0.77 14.61 -19.71
N GLY A 345 -0.28 13.88 -19.33
CA GLY A 345 -1.32 13.45 -20.27
C GLY A 345 -1.94 12.11 -19.91
N ARG A 346 -2.10 11.22 -20.90
CA ARG A 346 -2.67 9.89 -20.71
C ARG A 346 -1.72 8.82 -21.21
N ILE A 347 -1.75 7.66 -20.56
CA ILE A 347 -1.08 6.44 -20.99
C ILE A 347 -2.19 5.46 -21.38
N SER A 348 -2.18 4.99 -22.63
CA SER A 348 -3.14 3.98 -23.09
C SER A 348 -2.42 2.68 -23.39
N ALA A 349 -3.04 1.55 -23.06
CA ALA A 349 -2.59 0.22 -23.45
C ALA A 349 -3.78 -0.59 -23.94
N ASP A 350 -3.60 -1.31 -25.03
CA ASP A 350 -4.54 -2.27 -25.60
C ASP A 350 -3.75 -3.51 -25.98
N LEU A 351 -3.84 -4.56 -25.16
CA LEU A 351 -2.91 -5.69 -25.15
C LEU A 351 -3.67 -7.02 -25.20
N HIS A 352 -3.25 -7.88 -26.11
CA HIS A 352 -3.74 -9.25 -26.28
C HIS A 352 -2.66 -10.25 -25.87
N PHE A 353 -3.08 -11.31 -25.19
CA PHE A 353 -2.17 -12.31 -24.60
C PHE A 353 -2.49 -13.70 -25.12
N ASP A 354 -1.45 -14.42 -25.53
CA ASP A 354 -1.48 -15.84 -25.87
C ASP A 354 -0.31 -16.56 -25.17
N GLY A 355 -0.55 -16.97 -23.92
CA GLY A 355 0.50 -17.51 -23.06
C GLY A 355 1.59 -16.49 -22.77
N GLU A 356 2.83 -16.80 -23.16
CA GLU A 356 3.99 -15.92 -22.98
C GLU A 356 4.12 -14.87 -24.09
N HIS A 357 3.26 -14.92 -25.10
CA HIS A 357 3.24 -13.94 -26.19
C HIS A 357 2.27 -12.79 -25.89
N VAL A 358 2.69 -11.56 -26.22
CA VAL A 358 1.85 -10.37 -26.12
C VAL A 358 1.97 -9.51 -27.38
N HIS A 359 0.83 -9.07 -27.89
CA HIS A 359 0.77 -8.08 -28.98
C HIS A 359 -0.26 -7.00 -28.69
N GLY A 360 -0.05 -5.81 -29.25
CA GLY A 360 -0.99 -4.71 -29.04
C GLY A 360 -0.41 -3.33 -29.31
N THR A 361 -1.04 -2.31 -28.72
CA THR A 361 -0.60 -0.92 -28.83
C THR A 361 -0.46 -0.30 -27.45
N VAL A 362 0.61 0.49 -27.27
CA VAL A 362 0.83 1.35 -26.11
C VAL A 362 1.01 2.78 -26.61
N ALA A 363 0.47 3.76 -25.90
CA ALA A 363 0.78 5.17 -26.15
C ALA A 363 1.19 5.86 -24.85
N LEU A 364 2.33 6.56 -24.90
CA LEU A 364 2.81 7.39 -23.80
C LEU A 364 2.59 8.89 -24.12
N PRO A 365 2.39 9.75 -23.10
CA PRO A 365 2.25 11.18 -23.32
C PRO A 365 3.56 11.84 -23.77
N ASP A 366 3.46 13.03 -24.35
CA ASP A 366 4.62 13.77 -24.86
C ASP A 366 5.71 13.96 -23.81
N GLY A 367 6.95 13.68 -24.21
CA GLY A 367 8.14 13.78 -23.36
C GLY A 367 8.24 12.73 -22.25
N ALA A 368 7.32 11.76 -22.17
CA ALA A 368 7.47 10.61 -21.30
C ALA A 368 8.33 9.52 -21.94
N GLN A 369 8.99 8.75 -21.09
CA GLN A 369 9.77 7.57 -21.46
C GLN A 369 9.36 6.42 -20.56
N GLY A 370 9.54 5.20 -21.05
CA GLY A 370 9.26 4.06 -20.22
C GLY A 370 9.84 2.75 -20.71
N THR A 371 9.39 1.68 -20.08
CA THR A 371 9.79 0.33 -20.41
C THR A 371 8.56 -0.57 -20.34
N PHE A 372 8.37 -1.38 -21.38
CA PHE A 372 7.43 -2.48 -21.38
C PHE A 372 8.14 -3.77 -20.95
N ARG A 373 7.53 -4.57 -20.08
CA ARG A 373 8.05 -5.87 -19.64
C ARG A 373 6.98 -6.95 -19.63
N TYR A 374 7.26 -8.09 -20.26
CA TYR A 374 6.38 -9.25 -20.21
C TYR A 374 7.19 -10.53 -20.41
N ALA A 375 6.89 -11.59 -19.66
CA ALA A 375 7.55 -12.90 -19.77
C ALA A 375 9.10 -12.85 -19.85
N GLY A 376 9.75 -11.93 -19.14
CA GLY A 376 11.21 -11.73 -19.16
C GLY A 376 11.74 -10.90 -20.32
N HIS A 377 10.90 -10.55 -21.30
CA HIS A 377 11.22 -9.62 -22.37
C HIS A 377 11.12 -8.16 -21.92
N ARG A 378 11.89 -7.29 -22.57
CA ARG A 378 11.93 -5.85 -22.29
C ARG A 378 11.97 -5.07 -23.60
N VAL A 379 11.14 -4.04 -23.70
CA VAL A 379 11.15 -3.04 -24.78
C VAL A 379 11.17 -1.65 -24.18
N ASP A 380 12.03 -0.78 -24.68
CA ASP A 380 12.00 0.63 -24.29
C ASP A 380 10.89 1.35 -25.05
N LEU A 381 10.17 2.23 -24.36
CA LEU A 381 9.03 2.97 -24.89
C LEU A 381 9.36 4.45 -24.99
N GLU A 382 9.00 5.04 -26.13
CA GLU A 382 9.08 6.48 -26.38
C GLU A 382 7.71 7.16 -26.25
N ALA A 383 7.65 8.48 -26.41
CA ALA A 383 6.38 9.20 -26.46
C ALA A 383 5.58 8.85 -27.73
N GLY A 384 4.25 8.87 -27.64
CA GLY A 384 3.35 8.54 -28.74
C GLY A 384 3.00 7.04 -28.83
N ALA A 385 2.20 6.70 -29.84
CA ALA A 385 1.69 5.35 -30.05
C ALA A 385 2.73 4.41 -30.68
N GLN A 386 2.84 3.21 -30.13
CA GLN A 386 3.81 2.18 -30.47
C GLN A 386 3.14 0.81 -30.47
N SER A 387 3.51 -0.04 -31.42
CA SER A 387 3.09 -1.45 -31.42
C SER A 387 4.01 -2.27 -30.51
N ILE A 388 3.41 -3.17 -29.74
CA ILE A 388 4.10 -4.17 -28.94
C ILE A 388 3.90 -5.53 -29.62
N GLU A 389 4.97 -6.31 -29.70
CA GLU A 389 4.99 -7.69 -30.19
C GLU A 389 6.17 -8.39 -29.50
N LEU A 390 5.89 -9.24 -28.50
CA LEU A 390 6.91 -9.95 -27.70
C LEU A 390 6.59 -11.41 -27.51
#